data_AF-A0A7C7PXA3-F1
#
_entry.id   AF-A0A7C7PXA3-F1
#
_cell.length_a   1.000
_cell.length_b   1.000
_cell.length_c   1.000
_cell.angle_alpha   90.00
_cell.angle_beta   90.00
_cell.angle_gamma   90.00
#
_symmetry.space_group_name_H-M   'P 1'
#
loop_
_entity.id
_entity.type
_entity.pdbx_description
1 polymer ?
#
loop_
_entity_poly.entity_id
_entity_poly.type
_entity_poly.pdbx_seq_one_letter_code
_entity_poly.pdbx_strand_id
1 'polypeptide(L)'
;MNFHLDGEHSLGISIGTLVLALNVILLGGYTFGCHAFRHLVGGNSNDWSGSALGRLRYRLWSFSTNFNEQHKNWALYSLFWVMFADFYVYACTDPLFGWTDIVLWGGL
;
A
#
# COMPACT_ATOMS: atom_id res chain seq x y z
N MET A 1 2.37 -10.22 11.38
CA MET A 1 1.75 -10.18 12.71
C MET A 1 1.51 -11.63 13.11
N ASN A 2 2.06 -12.07 14.25
CA ASN A 2 1.92 -13.45 14.68
C ASN A 2 0.78 -13.52 15.70
N PHE A 3 -0.35 -14.12 15.31
CA PHE A 3 -1.53 -14.29 16.16
C PHE A 3 -1.60 -15.75 16.61
N HIS A 4 -0.73 -16.15 17.54
CA HIS A 4 -0.71 -17.52 18.04
C HIS A 4 -1.40 -17.63 19.40
N LEU A 5 -2.48 -18.41 19.42
CA LEU A 5 -2.88 -19.23 20.57
C LEU A 5 -2.89 -20.69 20.13
N ASP A 6 -2.23 -21.55 20.93
CA ASP A 6 -2.48 -22.98 21.10
C ASP A 6 -2.98 -23.81 19.90
N GLY A 7 -2.31 -23.70 18.75
CA GLY A 7 -2.37 -24.72 17.70
C GLY A 7 -3.28 -24.45 16.50
N GLU A 8 -3.96 -23.31 16.42
CA GLU A 8 -4.69 -22.92 15.19
C GLU A 8 -4.32 -21.51 14.73
N HIS A 9 -4.16 -21.33 13.42
CA HIS A 9 -3.88 -20.04 12.78
C HIS A 9 -5.06 -19.09 12.99
N SER A 10 -5.04 -18.30 14.07
CA SER A 10 -6.06 -17.29 14.29
C SER A 10 -5.83 -16.10 13.36
N LEU A 11 -6.91 -15.63 12.69
CA LEU A 11 -6.87 -14.39 11.92
C LEU A 11 -7.12 -13.22 12.88
N GLY A 12 -6.27 -12.20 12.79
CA GLY A 12 -6.38 -10.99 13.60
C GLY A 12 -5.97 -9.73 12.84
N ILE A 13 -6.41 -8.59 13.36
CA ILE A 13 -6.02 -7.24 12.94
C ILE A 13 -5.42 -6.57 14.17
N SER A 14 -4.15 -6.21 14.07
CA SER A 14 -3.47 -5.40 15.07
C SER A 14 -3.17 -3.99 14.54
N ILE A 15 -2.67 -3.12 15.42
CA ILE A 15 -2.15 -1.82 15.01
C ILE A 15 -1.06 -1.99 13.96
N GLY A 16 -0.16 -2.95 14.14
CA GLY A 16 0.85 -3.28 13.15
C GLY A 16 0.23 -3.64 11.79
N THR A 17 -0.87 -4.41 11.75
CA THR A 17 -1.55 -4.74 10.47
C THR A 17 -1.96 -3.45 9.75
N LEU A 18 -2.52 -2.48 10.49
CA LEU A 18 -2.92 -1.20 9.91
C LEU A 18 -1.72 -0.37 9.43
N VAL A 19 -0.63 -0.35 10.21
CA VAL A 19 0.61 0.35 9.83
C VAL A 19 1.19 -0.21 8.53
N LEU A 20 1.27 -1.53 8.40
CA LEU A 20 1.76 -2.19 7.19
C LEU A 20 0.78 -2.07 6.01
N ALA A 21 -0.53 -2.14 6.26
CA ALA A 21 -1.54 -1.93 5.22
C ALA A 21 -1.45 -0.52 4.63
N LEU A 22 -1.31 0.50 5.48
CA LEU A 22 -1.11 1.88 5.04
C LEU A 22 0.21 2.03 4.27
N ASN A 23 1.27 1.34 4.70
CA ASN A 23 2.54 1.34 3.97
C ASN A 23 2.39 0.83 2.52
N VAL A 24 1.67 -0.28 2.34
CA VAL A 24 1.37 -0.83 1.01
C VAL A 24 0.54 0.15 0.17
N ILE A 25 -0.44 0.84 0.75
CA ILE A 25 -1.25 1.84 0.03
C ILE A 25 -0.39 3.01 -0.44
N LEU A 26 0.48 3.54 0.43
CA LEU A 26 1.35 4.67 0.09
C LEU A 26 2.39 4.30 -0.99
N LEU A 27 3.02 3.13 -0.87
CA LEU A 27 3.92 2.61 -1.92
C LEU A 27 3.17 2.33 -3.22
N GLY A 28 1.95 1.80 -3.12
CA GLY A 28 1.06 1.59 -4.26
C GLY A 28 0.78 2.89 -4.98
N GLY A 29 0.43 3.96 -4.26
CA GLY A 29 0.22 5.30 -4.83
C GLY A 29 1.44 5.82 -5.58
N TYR A 30 2.64 5.65 -5.01
CA TYR A 30 3.90 6.00 -5.70
C TYR A 30 4.11 5.17 -6.97
N THR A 31 3.86 3.85 -6.89
CA THR A 31 4.01 2.91 -8.01
C THR A 31 3.02 3.20 -9.14
N PHE A 32 1.75 3.45 -8.83
CA PHE A 32 0.71 3.75 -9.83
C PHE A 32 0.84 5.15 -10.43
N GLY A 33 1.52 6.08 -9.74
CA GLY A 33 1.82 7.41 -10.28
C GLY A 33 3.01 7.44 -11.25
N CYS A 34 3.81 6.38 -11.36
CA CYS A 34 5.01 6.42 -12.19
C CYS A 34 4.70 6.52 -13.69
N HIS A 35 5.61 7.13 -14.45
CA HIS A 35 5.46 7.25 -15.90
C HIS A 35 5.39 5.88 -16.60
N ALA A 36 6.11 4.88 -16.09
CA ALA A 36 6.09 3.53 -16.64
C ALA A 36 4.71 2.87 -16.54
N PHE A 37 4.02 3.01 -15.39
CA PHE A 37 2.67 2.47 -15.20
C PHE A 37 1.65 3.16 -16.12
N ARG A 38 1.78 4.48 -16.32
CA ARG A 38 0.95 5.22 -17.27
C ARG A 38 1.10 4.70 -18.71
N HIS A 39 2.31 4.35 -19.11
CA HIS A 39 2.58 3.72 -20.40
C HIS A 39 2.08 2.28 -20.49
N LEU A 40 2.11 1.51 -19.39
CA LEU A 40 1.58 0.15 -19.36
C LEU A 40 0.06 0.12 -19.53
N VAL A 41 -0.64 1.06 -18.89
CA VAL A 41 -2.10 1.13 -18.92
C VAL A 41 -2.64 1.80 -20.19
N GLY A 42 -1.95 2.84 -20.67
CA GLY A 42 -2.42 3.67 -21.78
C GLY A 42 -1.58 3.62 -23.05
N GLY A 43 -0.50 2.84 -23.08
CA GLY A 43 0.36 2.70 -24.25
C GLY A 43 -0.38 2.10 -25.44
N ASN A 44 -0.08 2.61 -26.64
CA ASN A 44 -0.48 2.04 -27.92
C ASN A 44 -1.99 1.94 -28.20
N SER A 45 -2.82 2.76 -27.53
CA SER A 45 -4.27 2.76 -27.73
C SER A 45 -4.70 3.95 -28.60
N ASN A 46 -5.15 3.69 -29.83
CA ASN A 46 -5.69 4.72 -30.74
C ASN A 46 -7.22 4.85 -30.69
N ASP A 47 -7.92 3.92 -30.03
CA ASP A 47 -9.36 4.02 -29.77
C ASP A 47 -9.69 3.63 -28.33
N TRP A 48 -10.24 4.59 -27.60
CA TRP A 48 -10.61 4.47 -26.19
C TRP A 48 -12.13 4.40 -26.00
N SER A 49 -12.90 4.63 -27.07
CA SER A 49 -14.34 4.86 -27.02
C SER A 49 -15.15 3.69 -27.56
N GLY A 50 -14.61 2.96 -28.55
CA GLY A 50 -15.32 1.92 -29.29
C GLY A 50 -15.58 0.61 -28.54
N SER A 51 -14.88 0.33 -27.44
CA SER A 51 -15.04 -0.92 -26.67
C SER A 51 -15.07 -0.70 -25.16
N ALA A 52 -15.71 -1.63 -24.43
CA ALA A 52 -15.72 -1.62 -22.96
C ALA A 52 -14.30 -1.69 -22.37
N LEU A 53 -13.40 -2.42 -23.03
CA LEU A 53 -11.99 -2.52 -22.65
C LEU A 53 -11.24 -1.18 -22.86
N GLY A 54 -11.54 -0.46 -23.95
CA GLY A 54 -10.97 0.87 -24.23
C GLY A 54 -11.38 1.91 -23.18
N ARG A 55 -12.64 1.90 -22.74
CA ARG A 55 -13.13 2.78 -21.67
C ARG A 55 -12.50 2.46 -20.32
N LEU A 56 -12.26 1.18 -20.03
CA LEU A 56 -11.55 0.77 -18.81
C LEU A 56 -10.09 1.25 -18.83
N ARG A 57 -9.38 1.08 -19.95
CA ARG A 57 -8.02 1.60 -20.13
C ARG A 57 -7.98 3.12 -19.91
N TYR A 58 -8.94 3.86 -20.46
CA TYR A 58 -9.00 5.32 -20.31
C TYR A 58 -9.15 5.71 -18.84
N ARG A 59 -10.03 5.02 -18.10
CA ARG A 59 -10.20 5.24 -16.66
C ARG A 59 -8.94 4.97 -15.88
N LEU A 60 -8.25 3.86 -16.14
CA LEU A 60 -7.00 3.52 -15.47
C LEU A 60 -5.88 4.51 -15.82
N TRP A 61 -5.81 4.97 -17.08
CA TRP A 61 -4.85 5.99 -17.51
C TRP A 61 -5.13 7.34 -16.86
N SER A 62 -6.41 7.74 -16.77
CA SER A 62 -6.83 8.97 -16.09
C SER A 62 -6.51 8.90 -14.59
N PHE A 63 -6.78 7.76 -13.94
CA PHE A 63 -6.39 7.49 -12.56
C PHE A 63 -4.87 7.61 -12.37
N SER A 64 -4.07 6.92 -13.19
CA SER A 64 -2.60 6.99 -13.12
C SER A 64 -2.09 8.42 -13.37
N THR A 65 -2.73 9.18 -14.25
CA THR A 65 -2.39 10.58 -14.52
C THR A 65 -2.61 11.47 -13.29
N ASN A 66 -3.71 11.27 -12.56
CA ASN A 66 -3.96 11.99 -11.31
C ASN A 66 -2.91 11.67 -10.23
N PHE A 67 -2.49 10.40 -10.11
CA PHE A 67 -1.40 10.01 -9.21
C PHE A 67 -0.03 10.53 -9.67
N ASN A 68 0.20 10.65 -10.98
CA ASN A 68 1.44 11.15 -11.56
C ASN A 68 1.68 12.63 -11.21
N GLU A 69 0.65 13.46 -11.28
CA GLU A 69 0.74 14.88 -10.91
C GLU A 69 1.25 15.09 -9.48
N GLN A 70 0.97 14.12 -8.59
CA GLN A 70 1.42 14.14 -7.21
C GLN A 70 2.54 13.11 -6.91
N HIS A 71 3.21 12.57 -7.94
CA HIS A 71 4.17 11.46 -7.79
C HIS A 71 5.28 11.77 -6.77
N LYS A 72 5.79 13.01 -6.77
CA LYS A 72 6.76 13.47 -5.78
C LYS A 72 6.21 13.44 -4.34
N ASN A 73 4.96 13.83 -4.15
CA ASN A 73 4.33 13.82 -2.82
C ASN A 73 4.09 12.39 -2.35
N TRP A 74 3.59 11.51 -3.22
CA TRP A 74 3.47 10.08 -2.94
C TRP A 74 4.82 9.46 -2.56
N ALA A 75 5.90 9.85 -3.23
CA ALA A 75 7.26 9.42 -2.87
C ALA A 75 7.62 9.87 -1.44
N LEU A 76 7.42 11.14 -1.09
CA LEU A 76 7.74 11.66 0.24
C LEU A 76 6.89 11.02 1.35
N TYR A 77 5.59 10.88 1.13
CA TYR A 77 4.68 10.24 2.09
C TYR A 77 5.04 8.77 2.28
N SER A 78 5.30 8.04 1.19
CA SER A 78 5.72 6.65 1.26
C SER A 78 7.07 6.48 1.96
N LEU A 79 8.05 7.34 1.69
CA LEU A 79 9.37 7.28 2.30
C LEU A 79 9.29 7.52 3.82
N PHE A 80 8.56 8.55 4.23
CA PHE A 80 8.32 8.83 5.64
C PHE A 80 7.63 7.66 6.33
N TRP A 81 6.59 7.11 5.71
CA TRP A 81 5.81 6.04 6.30
C TRP A 81 6.56 4.70 6.35
N VAL A 82 7.38 4.37 5.35
CA VAL A 82 8.26 3.20 5.38
C VAL A 82 9.21 3.28 6.56
N MET A 83 9.86 4.44 6.76
CA MET A 83 10.76 4.63 7.91
C MET A 83 10.00 4.46 9.24
N PHE A 84 8.78 5.00 9.34
CA PHE A 84 7.93 4.81 10.52
C PHE A 84 7.52 3.34 10.72
N ALA A 85 7.11 2.64 9.67
CA ALA A 85 6.69 1.26 9.74
C ALA A 85 7.85 0.34 10.13
N ASP A 86 9.06 0.58 9.60
CA ASP A 86 10.28 -0.14 9.96
C ASP A 86 10.63 0.10 11.43
N PHE A 87 10.60 1.35 11.87
CA PHE A 87 10.77 1.71 13.28
C PHE A 87 9.72 1.06 14.20
N TYR A 88 8.45 1.06 13.81
CA TYR A 88 7.37 0.45 14.60
C TYR A 88 7.60 -1.06 14.79
N VAL A 89 7.91 -1.78 13.69
CA VAL A 89 8.18 -3.21 13.75
C VAL A 89 9.43 -3.50 14.59
N TYR A 90 10.47 -2.69 14.43
CA TYR A 90 11.68 -2.79 15.24
C TYR A 90 11.38 -2.56 16.72
N ALA A 91 10.66 -1.50 17.08
CA ALA A 91 10.30 -1.19 18.46
C ALA A 91 9.43 -2.27 19.11
N CYS A 92 8.56 -2.94 18.34
CA CYS A 92 7.74 -4.05 18.81
C CYS A 92 8.49 -5.39 18.96
N THR A 93 9.66 -5.52 18.33
CA THR A 93 10.45 -6.76 18.35
C THR A 93 11.67 -6.66 19.26
N ASP A 94 12.25 -5.45 19.37
CA ASP A 94 13.48 -5.20 20.08
C ASP A 94 13.25 -5.00 21.60
N PRO A 95 14.05 -5.65 22.47
CA PRO A 95 13.93 -5.52 23.92
C PRO A 95 14.20 -4.10 24.46
N LEU A 96 14.89 -3.24 23.70
CA LEU A 96 15.26 -1.87 24.10
C LEU A 96 14.04 -0.97 24.24
N PHE A 97 13.09 -1.07 23.31
CA PHE A 97 11.88 -0.24 23.30
C PHE A 97 10.71 -0.93 23.98
N GLY A 98 10.66 -2.27 23.92
CA GLY A 98 9.67 -3.07 24.64
C GLY A 98 8.22 -2.75 24.27
N TRP A 99 7.97 -2.26 23.05
CA TRP A 99 6.60 -2.01 22.60
C TRP A 99 5.89 -3.33 22.35
N THR A 100 4.60 -3.37 22.64
CA THR A 100 3.76 -4.52 22.32
C THR A 100 2.77 -4.12 21.23
N ASP A 101 2.66 -4.96 20.21
CA ASP A 101 1.67 -4.74 19.15
C ASP A 101 0.27 -5.01 19.71
N ILE A 102 -0.60 -4.02 19.65
CA ILE A 102 -1.95 -4.11 20.22
C ILE A 102 -2.87 -4.74 19.20
N VAL A 103 -3.52 -5.84 19.58
CA VAL A 103 -4.55 -6.51 18.77
C VAL A 103 -5.88 -5.76 18.91
N LEU A 104 -6.47 -5.40 17.78
CA LEU A 104 -7.72 -4.64 17.71
C LEU A 104 -8.94 -5.54 17.48
N TRP A 105 -8.75 -6.62 16.72
CA TRP A 105 -9.84 -7.55 16.39
C TRP A 105 -9.29 -8.92 16.00
N GLY A 106 -9.98 -10.00 16.39
CA GLY A 106 -9.42 -11.36 16.33
C GLY A 106 -8.23 -11.51 17.29
N GLY A 107 -7.58 -12.67 17.33
CA GLY A 107 -6.44 -12.94 18.23
C GLY A 107 -6.75 -12.72 19.72
N LEU A 108 -7.23 -13.77 20.38
CA LEU A 108 -7.03 -13.89 21.83
C LEU A 108 -5.59 -14.34 22.10
#